data_AF-A0AAE8VWC1-F1
#
_entry.id   AF-A0AAE8VWC1-F1
#
_cell.length_a   1.000
_cell.length_b   1.000
_cell.length_c   1.000
_cell.angle_alpha   90.00
_cell.angle_beta   90.00
_cell.angle_gamma   90.00
#
_symmetry.space_group_name_H-M   'P 1'
#
loop_
_entity.id
_entity.type
_entity.pdbx_description
1 polymer ?
#
loop_
_entity_poly.entity_id
_entity_poly.type
_entity_poly.pdbx_seq_one_letter_code
_entity_poly.pdbx_strand_id
1 'polypeptide(L)'
;MLTIHAADELRYGWDDDTEPVKDGAVAVEGDRAVWSGTLTEVQERFPGARVRRWPGVIGPALLHLGPLPDAPTPRERVHEVLKRGATAVLEEYADTPELQ
;
A
#
# COMPACT_ATOMS: atom_id res chain seq x y z
N MET A 1 14.28 -7.10 -7.10
CA MET A 1 13.47 -7.72 -8.17
C MET A 1 12.22 -6.87 -8.34
N LEU A 2 11.97 -6.37 -9.54
CA LEU A 2 10.79 -5.57 -9.84
C LEU A 2 9.56 -6.48 -10.00
N THR A 3 8.46 -6.09 -9.36
CA THR A 3 7.17 -6.78 -9.44
C THR A 3 6.08 -5.77 -9.80
N ILE A 4 5.18 -6.15 -10.70
CA ILE A 4 3.99 -5.37 -11.05
C ILE A 4 2.83 -5.88 -10.20
N HIS A 5 2.22 -4.99 -9.42
CA HIS A 5 1.01 -5.26 -8.64
C HIS A 5 -0.17 -4.61 -9.35
N ALA A 6 -1.10 -5.43 -9.86
CA ALA A 6 -2.24 -5.00 -10.64
C ALA A 6 -3.56 -5.29 -9.90
N ALA A 7 -4.56 -4.45 -10.12
CA ALA A 7 -5.90 -4.59 -9.55
C ALA A 7 -6.98 -4.04 -10.49
N ASP A 8 -8.24 -4.17 -10.10
CA ASP A 8 -9.38 -3.65 -10.88
C ASP A 8 -9.33 -2.12 -10.93
N GLU A 9 -8.88 -1.49 -9.85
CA GLU A 9 -8.63 -0.05 -9.77
C GLU A 9 -7.32 0.28 -9.05
N LEU A 10 -6.57 1.26 -9.57
CA LEU A 10 -5.48 1.91 -8.88
C LEU A 10 -5.88 3.34 -8.51
N ARG A 11 -5.74 3.69 -7.23
CA ARG A 11 -5.92 5.06 -6.72
C ARG A 11 -4.57 5.70 -6.43
N TYR A 12 -4.46 7.00 -6.65
CA TYR A 12 -3.32 7.83 -6.23
C TYR A 12 -3.56 8.58 -4.92
N GLY A 13 -4.82 8.68 -4.52
CA GLY A 13 -5.29 9.25 -3.26
C GLY A 13 -6.69 8.71 -2.97
N TRP A 14 -7.19 9.02 -1.77
CA TRP A 14 -8.53 8.62 -1.35
C TRP A 14 -9.56 9.76 -1.49
N ASP A 15 -9.12 10.93 -1.92
CA ASP A 15 -9.98 12.06 -2.22
C ASP A 15 -10.80 11.80 -3.49
N ASP A 16 -12.06 12.24 -3.49
CA ASP A 16 -13.00 11.98 -4.59
C ASP A 16 -12.64 12.73 -5.89
N ASP A 17 -11.75 13.72 -5.82
CA ASP A 17 -11.34 14.55 -6.97
C ASP A 17 -10.35 13.84 -7.92
N THR A 18 -9.79 12.69 -7.51
CA THR A 18 -8.86 11.91 -8.34
C THR A 18 -9.52 10.64 -8.84
N GLU A 19 -9.82 10.62 -10.15
CA GLU A 19 -10.41 9.45 -10.79
C GLU A 19 -9.44 8.25 -10.72
N PRO A 20 -9.90 7.07 -10.25
CA PRO A 20 -9.06 5.88 -10.23
C PRO A 20 -8.70 5.40 -11.64
N VAL A 21 -7.49 4.88 -11.80
CA VAL A 21 -7.06 4.20 -13.03
C VAL A 21 -7.68 2.81 -13.05
N LYS A 22 -8.61 2.58 -14.00
CA LYS A 22 -9.17 1.24 -14.24
C LYS A 22 -8.11 0.29 -14.79
N ASP A 23 -8.17 -0.97 -14.39
CA ASP A 23 -7.16 -1.99 -14.69
C ASP A 23 -5.74 -1.51 -14.34
N GLY A 24 -5.64 -0.78 -13.23
CA GLY A 24 -4.43 -0.09 -12.80
C GLY A 24 -3.37 -1.02 -12.23
N ALA A 25 -2.12 -0.57 -12.29
CA ALA A 25 -0.98 -1.28 -11.75
C ALA A 25 0.12 -0.34 -11.23
N VAL A 26 0.87 -0.85 -10.25
CA VAL A 26 2.08 -0.21 -9.72
C VAL A 26 3.27 -1.16 -9.84
N ALA A 27 4.38 -0.67 -10.38
CA ALA A 27 5.66 -1.36 -10.38
C ALA A 27 6.40 -1.04 -9.08
N VAL A 28 6.83 -2.09 -8.39
CA VAL A 28 7.53 -2.00 -7.10
C VAL A 28 8.90 -2.65 -7.22
N GLU A 29 9.93 -1.93 -6.79
CA GLU A 29 11.29 -2.44 -6.65
C GLU A 29 11.76 -2.23 -5.21
N GLY A 30 11.99 -3.33 -4.49
CA GLY A 30 12.35 -3.27 -3.08
C GLY A 30 11.21 -2.66 -2.26
N ASP A 31 11.49 -1.52 -1.63
CA ASP A 31 10.57 -0.73 -0.80
C ASP A 31 9.97 0.47 -1.55
N ARG A 32 10.19 0.59 -2.87
CA ARG A 32 9.79 1.76 -3.66
C ARG A 32 8.81 1.41 -4.77
N ALA A 33 7.75 2.21 -4.86
CA ALA A 33 6.96 2.31 -6.08
C ALA A 33 7.77 3.12 -7.11
N VAL A 34 8.11 2.49 -8.24
CA VAL A 34 8.97 3.09 -9.28
C VAL A 34 8.19 3.59 -10.50
N TRP A 35 6.96 3.11 -10.68
CA TRP A 35 6.05 3.58 -11.71
C TRP A 35 4.61 3.12 -11.45
N SER A 36 3.64 3.81 -12.03
CA SER A 36 2.22 3.45 -11.96
C SER A 36 1.47 3.91 -13.21
N GLY A 37 0.36 3.25 -13.51
CA GLY A 37 -0.48 3.54 -14.66
C GLY A 37 -1.47 2.40 -14.90
N THR A 38 -1.96 2.26 -16.12
CA THR A 38 -2.69 1.05 -16.51
C THR A 38 -1.74 -0.15 -16.52
N LEU A 39 -2.27 -1.36 -16.34
CA LEU A 39 -1.46 -2.57 -16.41
C LEU A 39 -0.68 -2.69 -17.73
N THR A 40 -1.32 -2.34 -18.85
CA THR A 40 -0.70 -2.39 -20.18
C THR A 40 0.53 -1.48 -20.24
N GLU A 41 0.39 -0.21 -19.85
CA GLU A 41 1.51 0.76 -19.86
C GLU A 41 2.66 0.30 -18.95
N VAL A 42 2.34 -0.25 -17.78
CA VAL A 42 3.37 -0.73 -16.84
C VAL A 42 4.08 -1.97 -17.40
N GLN A 43 3.37 -2.89 -18.04
CA GLN A 43 3.98 -4.07 -18.67
C GLN A 43 4.86 -3.72 -19.86
N GLU A 44 4.44 -2.74 -20.68
CA GLU A 44 5.24 -2.22 -21.79
C GLU A 44 6.55 -1.59 -21.28
N ARG A 45 6.48 -0.86 -20.17
CA ARG A 45 7.64 -0.22 -19.56
C ARG A 45 8.60 -1.21 -18.89
N PHE A 46 8.07 -2.26 -18.27
CA PHE A 46 8.85 -3.26 -17.54
C PHE A 46 8.61 -4.68 -18.09
N PRO A 47 9.05 -4.94 -19.33
CA PRO A 47 8.83 -6.23 -19.96
C PRO A 47 9.52 -7.34 -19.15
N GLY A 48 8.80 -8.45 -18.93
CA GLY A 48 9.29 -9.61 -18.18
C GLY A 48 9.25 -9.48 -16.65
N ALA A 49 8.79 -8.34 -16.12
CA ALA A 49 8.55 -8.20 -14.68
C ALA A 49 7.46 -9.18 -14.22
N ARG A 50 7.62 -9.74 -13.03
CA ARG A 50 6.62 -10.63 -12.45
C ARG A 50 5.35 -9.84 -12.18
N VAL A 51 4.21 -10.32 -12.67
CA VAL A 51 2.90 -9.72 -12.40
C VAL A 51 2.19 -10.48 -11.27
N ARG A 52 1.65 -9.72 -10.31
CA ARG A 52 0.73 -10.21 -9.27
C ARG A 52 -0.59 -9.46 -9.40
N ARG A 53 -1.68 -10.20 -9.46
CA ARG A 53 -3.03 -9.64 -9.52
C ARG A 53 -3.72 -9.73 -8.17
N TRP A 54 -4.38 -8.66 -7.78
CA TRP A 54 -5.16 -8.53 -6.56
C TRP A 54 -6.59 -8.18 -6.93
N PRO A 55 -7.60 -8.73 -6.24
CA PRO A 55 -8.98 -8.30 -6.44
C PRO A 55 -9.20 -6.91 -5.84
N GLY A 56 -10.07 -6.11 -6.44
CA GLY A 56 -10.53 -4.84 -5.91
C GLY A 56 -9.59 -3.67 -6.20
N VAL A 57 -9.29 -2.87 -5.17
CA VAL A 57 -8.60 -1.58 -5.31
C VAL A 57 -7.23 -1.64 -4.66
N ILE A 58 -6.22 -1.14 -5.36
CA ILE A 58 -4.92 -0.78 -4.77
C ILE A 58 -4.86 0.74 -4.66
N GLY A 59 -4.39 1.25 -3.54
CA GLY A 59 -4.15 2.67 -3.34
C GLY A 59 -3.03 2.89 -2.32
N PRO A 60 -2.69 4.15 -2.03
CA PRO A 60 -1.76 4.47 -0.95
C PRO A 60 -2.29 3.92 0.37
N ALA A 61 -1.40 3.39 1.18
CA ALA A 61 -1.76 2.96 2.52
C ALA A 61 -2.25 4.15 3.37
N LEU A 62 -3.12 3.87 4.33
CA LEU A 62 -3.68 4.88 5.21
C LEU A 62 -2.69 5.29 6.31
N LEU A 63 -2.91 6.48 6.86
CA LEU A 63 -2.30 6.93 8.11
C LEU A 63 -3.26 6.61 9.27
N HIS A 64 -2.78 5.89 10.28
CA HIS A 64 -3.54 5.62 11.50
C HIS A 64 -3.38 6.81 12.46
N LEU A 65 -4.46 7.56 12.66
CA LEU A 65 -4.48 8.83 13.38
C LEU A 65 -4.72 8.70 14.90
N GLY A 66 -4.95 7.49 15.40
CA GLY A 66 -5.28 7.26 16.81
C GLY A 66 -4.21 6.44 17.54
N PRO A 67 -4.44 6.15 18.84
CA PRO A 67 -3.57 5.24 19.58
C PRO A 67 -3.54 3.85 18.93
N LEU A 68 -2.44 3.13 19.14
CA LEU A 68 -2.32 1.76 18.65
C LEU A 68 -3.44 0.87 19.23
N PRO A 69 -4.01 -0.05 18.44
CA PRO A 69 -5.00 -0.99 18.93
C PRO A 69 -4.47 -1.77 20.13
N ASP A 70 -5.33 -2.04 21.11
CA ASP A 70 -4.97 -2.93 22.21
C ASP A 70 -4.78 -4.36 21.68
N ALA A 71 -3.59 -4.91 21.93
CA ALA A 71 -3.23 -6.27 21.57
C ALA A 71 -2.11 -6.77 22.49
N PRO A 72 -2.00 -8.11 22.68
CA PRO A 72 -1.12 -8.69 23.69
C PRO A 72 0.36 -8.39 23.50
N THR A 73 0.83 -8.22 22.26
CA THR A 73 2.23 -7.93 21.95
C THR A 73 2.38 -6.74 21.00
N PRO A 74 3.55 -6.06 21.00
CA PRO A 74 3.81 -4.93 20.09
C PRO A 74 3.63 -5.31 18.61
N ARG A 75 4.10 -6.50 18.21
CA ARG A 75 3.92 -7.03 16.86
C ARG A 75 2.44 -7.21 16.50
N GLU A 76 1.62 -7.65 17.45
CA GLU A 76 0.17 -7.79 17.23
C GLU A 76 -0.52 -6.43 17.14
N ARG A 77 -0.07 -5.42 17.89
CA ARG A 77 -0.59 -4.05 17.76
C ARG A 77 -0.35 -3.49 16.35
N VAL A 78 0.87 -3.66 15.82
CA VAL A 78 1.20 -3.28 14.43
C VAL A 78 0.36 -4.09 13.44
N HIS A 79 0.19 -5.39 13.67
CA HIS A 79 -0.63 -6.23 12.80
C HIS A 79 -2.09 -5.76 12.73
N GLU A 80 -2.67 -5.33 13.85
CA GLU A 80 -4.03 -4.78 13.86
C GLU A 80 -4.14 -3.43 13.13
N VAL A 81 -3.07 -2.62 13.09
CA VAL A 81 -3.00 -1.42 12.23
C VAL A 81 -2.99 -1.80 10.75
N LEU A 82 -2.16 -2.78 10.36
CA LEU A 82 -2.07 -3.27 8.98
C LEU A 82 -3.39 -3.85 8.46
N LYS A 83 -4.15 -4.55 9.31
CA LYS A 83 -5.48 -5.08 8.96
C LYS A 83 -6.50 -3.99 8.64
N ARG A 84 -6.28 -2.76 9.11
CA ARG A 84 -7.11 -1.58 8.79
C ARG A 84 -6.65 -0.86 7.52
N GLY A 85 -5.63 -1.39 6.83
CA GLY A 85 -5.06 -0.78 5.62
C GLY A 85 -4.11 0.37 5.88
N ALA A 86 -3.73 0.62 7.14
CA ALA A 86 -2.77 1.65 7.50
C ALA A 86 -1.36 1.08 7.65
N THR A 87 -0.35 1.82 7.17
CA THR A 87 1.07 1.43 7.30
C THR A 87 1.92 2.51 7.97
N ALA A 88 1.31 3.62 8.36
CA ALA A 88 1.94 4.69 9.10
C ALA A 88 1.10 5.03 10.34
N VAL A 89 1.77 5.49 11.39
CA VAL A 89 1.17 5.94 12.65
C VAL A 89 1.75 7.31 13.00
N LEU A 90 1.03 8.10 13.80
CA LEU A 90 1.59 9.35 14.33
C LEU A 90 2.71 9.05 15.33
N GLU A 91 3.74 9.90 15.32
CA GLU A 91 4.92 9.78 16.20
C GLU A 91 4.53 9.73 17.69
N GLU A 92 3.53 10.52 18.11
CA GLU A 92 2.99 10.53 19.48
C GLU A 92 2.48 9.15 19.95
N TYR A 93 2.17 8.24 19.03
CA TYR A 93 1.73 6.87 19.30
C TYR A 93 2.79 5.81 18.96
N ALA A 94 3.96 6.22 18.47
CA ALA A 94 5.07 5.35 18.11
C ALA A 94 6.08 5.14 19.27
N ASP A 95 6.13 6.06 20.23
CA ASP A 95 7.11 6.07 21.34
C ASP A 95 6.82 5.06 22.47
N THR A 96 6.21 3.93 22.15
CA THR A 96 6.12 2.83 23.12
C THR A 96 7.49 2.12 23.17
N PRO A 97 8.15 1.96 24.33
CA PRO A 97 9.49 1.37 24.44
C PRO A 97 9.63 0.01 23.76
N GLU A 98 8.52 -0.72 23.62
CA GLU A 98 8.47 -2.05 23.02
C GLU A 98 8.39 -2.05 21.48
N LEU A 99 8.34 -0.88 20.84
CA LEU A 99 8.31 -0.69 19.38
C LEU A 99 9.59 -0.06 18.79
N GLN A 100 10.56 0.30 19.63
CA GLN A 100 11.85 0.89 19.25
C GLN A 100 12.91 -0.18 18.93
#